data_AF-A0A1A6GSN7-F1
#
_entry.id   AF-A0A1A6GSN7-F1
#
_cell.length_a   1.000
_cell.length_b   1.000
_cell.length_c   1.000
_cell.angle_alpha   90.00
_cell.angle_beta   90.00
_cell.angle_gamma   90.00
#
_symmetry.space_group_name_H-M   'P 1'
#
loop_
_entity.id
_entity.type
_entity.pdbx_description
1 polymer ?
#
loop_
_entity_poly.entity_id
_entity_poly.type
_entity_poly.pdbx_seq_one_letter_code
_entity_poly.pdbx_strand_id
1 'polypeptide(L)' 'MATPEDCNTALETLQKNSITQVSIYDVDKQDCHKLCTTGIDGAMTIWDFKTLESSILSLRI' A
#
# COMPACT_ATOMS: atom_id res chain seq x y z
N MET A 1 19.41 -14.04 31.86
CA MET A 1 18.96 -12.91 31.03
C MET A 1 18.27 -13.54 29.83
N ALA A 2 16.94 -13.48 29.77
CA ALA A 2 16.21 -13.93 28.59
C ALA A 2 16.08 -12.72 27.67
N THR A 3 16.81 -12.71 26.56
CA THR A 3 16.50 -11.81 25.45
C THR A 3 15.16 -12.27 24.89
N PRO A 4 14.13 -11.40 24.81
CA PRO A 4 12.98 -11.73 23.99
C PRO A 4 13.51 -11.92 22.58
N GLU A 5 13.42 -13.16 22.11
CA GLU A 5 13.40 -13.49 20.70
C GLU A 5 12.21 -12.75 20.11
N ASP A 6 12.41 -11.47 19.80
CA ASP A 6 11.52 -10.67 18.97
C ASP A 6 11.45 -11.43 17.65
N CYS A 7 10.41 -12.24 17.52
CA CYS A 7 9.89 -12.78 16.27
C CYS A 7 9.47 -11.61 15.40
N ASN A 8 10.44 -10.81 14.96
CA ASN A 8 10.25 -9.67 14.10
C ASN A 8 9.92 -10.25 12.74
N THR A 9 8.67 -10.62 12.58
CA THR A 9 8.02 -10.94 11.31
C THR A 9 7.96 -9.61 10.57
N ALA A 10 9.09 -9.14 10.07
CA ALA A 10 9.19 -7.88 9.37
C ALA A 10 8.32 -8.03 8.12
N LEU A 11 7.09 -7.50 8.19
CA LEU A 11 6.19 -7.45 7.06
C LEU A 11 6.83 -6.51 6.05
N GLU A 12 7.33 -7.10 4.96
CA GLU A 12 7.92 -6.34 3.88
C GLU A 12 6.83 -5.51 3.19
N THR A 13 6.76 -4.22 3.52
CA THR A 13 5.92 -3.25 2.85
C THR A 13 6.68 -2.57 1.72
N LEU A 14 5.96 -2.15 0.67
CA LEU A 14 6.57 -1.42 -0.46
C LEU A 14 7.09 -0.04 -0.02
N GLN A 15 6.33 0.70 0.78
CA GLN A 15 6.83 1.90 1.46
C GLN A 15 7.41 1.53 2.82
N LYS A 16 8.69 1.84 3.01
CA LYS A 16 9.42 1.64 4.27
C LYS A 16 9.25 2.80 5.25
N ASN A 17 8.83 3.95 4.74
CA ASN A 17 8.56 5.16 5.53
C ASN A 17 7.05 5.37 5.70
N SER A 18 6.69 6.22 6.66
CA SER A 18 5.29 6.58 6.92
C SER A 18 4.62 7.18 5.69
N ILE A 19 3.45 6.64 5.33
CA ILE A 19 2.55 7.25 4.35
C ILE A 19 1.91 8.46 4.99
N THR A 20 2.03 9.62 4.34
CA THR A 20 1.45 10.89 4.80
C THR A 20 0.21 11.30 4.03
N GLN A 21 0.02 10.73 2.84
CA GLN A 21 -1.12 11.05 1.99
C GLN A 21 -1.59 9.83 1.20
N VAL A 22 -2.90 9.73 1.05
CA VAL A 22 -3.57 8.83 0.10
C VAL A 22 -4.48 9.67 -0.77
N SER A 23 -4.44 9.46 -2.08
CA SER A 23 -5.28 10.19 -3.02
C SER A 23 -5.73 9.32 -4.18
N ILE A 24 -6.82 9.73 -4.82
CA ILE A 24 -7.26 9.15 -6.08
C ILE A 24 -6.26 9.58 -7.15
N TYR A 25 -5.68 8.61 -7.86
CA TYR A 25 -4.77 8.87 -8.97
C TYR A 25 -5.54 9.16 -10.27
N ASP A 26 -6.71 8.52 -10.44
CA ASP A 26 -7.56 8.74 -11.60
C ASP A 26 -8.27 10.11 -11.59
N VAL A 27 -8.66 10.55 -12.79
CA VAL A 27 -9.36 11.85 -12.95
C VAL A 27 -10.82 11.75 -12.48
N ASP A 28 -11.44 10.58 -12.65
CA ASP A 28 -12.83 10.34 -12.23
C ASP A 28 -12.88 9.63 -10.87
N LYS A 29 -13.59 10.25 -9.92
CA LYS A 29 -13.79 9.70 -8.58
C LYS A 29 -14.93 8.69 -8.52
N GLN A 30 -15.87 8.71 -9.47
CA GLN A 30 -17.02 7.80 -9.48
C GLN A 30 -16.66 6.41 -10.01
N ASP A 31 -15.65 6.32 -10.88
CA ASP A 31 -15.13 5.06 -11.44
C ASP A 31 -13.60 5.00 -11.29
N CYS A 32 -13.14 5.12 -10.05
CA CYS A 32 -11.72 5.13 -9.74
C CYS A 32 -11.12 3.71 -9.77
N HIS A 33 -10.14 3.49 -10.64
CA HIS A 33 -9.42 2.21 -10.72
C HIS A 33 -8.03 2.27 -10.10
N LYS A 34 -7.56 3.48 -9.75
CA LYS A 34 -6.20 3.72 -9.25
C LYS A 34 -6.17 4.69 -8.08
N LEU A 35 -5.46 4.27 -7.04
CA LEU A 35 -5.07 5.13 -5.91
C LEU A 35 -3.57 5.35 -5.92
N CYS A 36 -3.13 6.35 -5.18
CA CYS A 36 -1.72 6.55 -4.88
C CYS A 36 -1.50 6.87 -3.41
N THR A 37 -0.36 6.41 -2.90
CA THR A 37 0.13 6.71 -1.56
C THR A 37 1.43 7.49 -1.68
N THR A 38 1.58 8.56 -0.90
CA THR A 38 2.80 9.37 -0.86
C THR A 38 3.40 9.29 0.54
N GLY A 39 4.70 9.00 0.59
CA GLY A 39 5.47 8.95 1.83
C GLY A 39 5.91 10.33 2.29
N ILE A 40 6.34 10.39 3.55
CA ILE A 40 6.98 11.58 4.13
C ILE A 40 8.24 12.02 3.37
N ASP A 41 8.90 11.08 2.69
CA ASP A 41 10.05 11.30 1.81
C ASP A 41 9.66 11.79 0.41
N GLY A 42 8.35 11.93 0.14
CA GLY A 42 7.81 12.27 -1.17
C GLY A 42 7.75 11.10 -2.15
N ALA A 43 8.18 9.90 -1.76
CA ALA A 43 8.07 8.72 -2.61
C ALA A 43 6.61 8.34 -2.81
N MET A 44 6.21 8.10 -4.06
CA MET A 44 4.83 7.84 -4.43
C MET A 44 4.70 6.44 -5.02
N THR A 45 3.68 5.71 -4.57
CA THR A 45 3.30 4.42 -5.15
C THR A 45 1.91 4.53 -5.74
N ILE A 46 1.72 3.98 -6.94
CA ILE A 46 0.40 3.87 -7.59
C ILE A 46 -0.09 2.43 -7.46
N TRP A 47 -1.34 2.29 -7.06
CA TRP A 47 -2.04 1.02 -6.85
C TRP A 47 -3.15 0.89 -7.89
N ASP A 48 -3.12 -0.18 -8.69
CA ASP A 48 -4.14 -0.50 -9.68
C ASP A 48 -5.03 -1.63 -9.17
N PHE A 49 -6.32 -1.38 -9.05
CA PHE A 49 -7.29 -2.30 -8.45
C PHE A 49 -7.43 -3.60 -9.22
N LYS A 50 -7.46 -3.54 -10.55
CA LYS A 50 -7.55 -4.74 -11.40
C LYS A 50 -6.35 -5.66 -11.22
N THR A 51 -5.15 -5.08 -11.12
CA THR A 51 -3.92 -5.81 -10.85
C THR A 51 -3.94 -6.44 -9.46
N LEU A 52 -4.45 -5.71 -8.47
CA LEU A 52 -4.53 -6.18 -7.09
C LEU A 52 -5.55 -7.33 -6.93
N GLU A 53 -6.75 -7.20 -7.52
CA GLU A 53 -7.76 -8.27 -7.56
C GLU A 53 -7.25 -9.53 -8.25
N SER A 54 -6.46 -9.36 -9.32
CA SER A 54 -5.85 -10.50 -10.04
C SER A 54 -4.73 -11.17 -9.23
N SER A 55 -4.06 -10.42 -8.35
CA SER A 55 -2.90 -10.90 -7.57
C SER A 55 -3.29 -11.51 -6.23
N ILE A 56 -4.45 -11.13 -5.68
CA ILE A 56 -4.94 -11.57 -4.37
C ILE A 56 -6.27 -12.30 -4.56
N LEU A 57 -6.22 -13.63 -4.48
CA LEU A 57 -7.42 -14.45 -4.59
C LEU A 57 -8.47 -14.03 -3.55
N SER A 58 -9.70 -13.82 -4.01
CA SER A 58 -10.86 -13.39 -3.20
C SER A 58 -10.83 -11.94 -2.68
N LEU A 59 -9.94 -11.09 -3.19
CA LEU A 59 -10.05 -9.66 -2.94
C LEU A 59 -11.32 -9.10 -3.62
N ARG A 60 -12.05 -8.21 -2.93
CA ARG A 60 -13.23 -7.51 -3.44
C ARG A 60 -13.09 -6.02 -3.12
N ILE A 61 -13.29 -5.17 -4.12
CA ILE A 61 -13.19 -3.71 -4.03
C ILE A 61 -14.56 -3.08 -4.24
#